data_AF-A0A1A8DF27-F1
#
_entry.id   AF-A0A1A8DF27-F1
#
_cell.length_a   1.000
_cell.length_b   1.000
_cell.length_c   1.000
_cell.angle_alpha   90.00
_cell.angle_beta   90.00
_cell.angle_gamma   90.00
#
_symmetry.space_group_name_H-M   'P 1'
#
loop_
_entity.id
_entity.type
_entity.pdbx_description
1 polymer ?
#
loop_
_entity_poly.entity_id
_entity_poly.type
_entity_poly.pdbx_seq_one_letter_code
_entity_poly.pdbx_strand_id
1 'polypeptide(L)'
;SVKQGGYQIEAFNNPADFFMDITNGEAAPTQETMTAVESKTSLMLKYHQSHLYQNVMEELEHIDQSITGEANGDETAQYATSFLFQMRVVCGRTVKNILRNPQTSYAQLALNIFFSLLVGLIYYQMPLTLPEALQNRSGAFFFLIINMVFGNLSAVELFINERVIFIHENSSGYYRTSVYFLSKVLADIIPNRIIPISVFSAIAYYMMGLKPAFEAFLCFILT
;
A
#
# COMPACT_ATOMS: atom_id res chain seq x y z
N SER A 1 29.21 23.50 27.25
CA SER A 1 28.68 22.43 28.12
C SER A 1 29.52 21.16 28.20
N VAL A 2 29.80 20.40 27.13
CA VAL A 2 30.48 19.08 27.28
C VAL A 2 31.94 19.16 27.74
N LYS A 3 32.74 20.11 27.22
CA LYS A 3 34.09 20.39 27.76
C LYS A 3 34.07 20.91 29.20
N GLN A 4 33.01 21.62 29.60
CA GLN A 4 32.77 22.06 31.00
C GLN A 4 32.23 20.91 31.88
N GLY A 5 31.90 19.77 31.27
CA GLY A 5 31.51 18.53 31.93
C GLY A 5 32.68 17.60 32.25
N GLY A 6 33.92 17.95 31.88
CA GLY A 6 35.11 17.13 32.14
C GLY A 6 35.46 16.13 31.04
N TYR A 7 34.80 16.21 29.88
CA TYR A 7 35.04 15.33 28.73
C TYR A 7 35.96 16.00 27.70
N GLN A 8 37.06 15.33 27.35
CA GLN A 8 38.01 15.76 26.32
C GLN A 8 37.88 14.87 25.09
N ILE A 9 37.80 15.50 23.92
CA ILE A 9 37.71 14.81 22.63
C ILE A 9 39.14 14.52 22.17
N GLU A 10 39.45 13.26 21.86
CA GLU A 10 40.71 12.90 21.22
C GLU A 10 40.79 13.45 19.79
N ALA A 11 41.97 13.89 19.36
CA ALA A 11 42.15 14.64 18.11
C ALA A 11 41.73 13.86 16.83
N PHE A 12 41.56 12.55 16.91
CA PHE A 12 41.21 11.67 15.78
C PHE A 12 39.79 11.07 15.87
N ASN A 13 39.00 11.40 16.90
CA ASN A 13 37.65 10.83 17.04
C ASN A 13 36.58 11.72 16.35
N ASN A 14 35.57 11.09 15.77
CA ASN A 14 34.40 11.78 15.22
C ASN A 14 33.62 12.46 16.37
N PRO A 15 33.43 13.78 16.35
CA PRO A 15 32.72 14.47 17.43
C PRO A 15 31.30 13.96 17.65
N ALA A 16 30.59 13.55 16.59
CA ALA A 16 29.21 13.08 16.69
C ALA A 16 29.11 11.73 17.43
N ASP A 17 29.98 10.78 17.10
CA ASP A 17 30.05 9.47 17.76
C ASP A 17 30.47 9.63 19.23
N PHE A 18 31.46 10.50 19.50
CA PHE A 18 31.89 10.81 20.86
C PHE A 18 30.76 11.37 21.74
N PHE A 19 29.92 12.27 21.22
CA PHE A 19 28.76 12.76 21.96
C PHE A 19 27.71 11.66 22.17
N MET A 20 27.51 10.79 21.18
CA MET A 20 26.60 9.66 21.28
C MET A 20 27.04 8.69 22.38
N ASP A 21 28.33 8.35 22.45
CA ASP A 21 28.92 7.48 23.47
C ASP A 21 28.78 8.05 24.89
N ILE A 22 28.94 9.38 25.03
CA ILE A 22 28.69 10.08 26.31
C ILE A 22 27.22 10.00 26.70
N THR A 23 26.30 10.24 25.76
CA THR A 23 24.84 10.18 26.05
C THR A 23 24.33 8.76 26.27
N ASN A 24 24.96 7.76 25.66
CA ASN A 24 24.68 6.34 25.86
C ASN A 24 25.32 5.81 27.15
N GLY A 25 26.30 6.51 27.71
CA GLY A 25 26.96 6.17 28.97
C GLY A 25 28.11 5.17 28.80
N GLU A 26 28.61 5.02 27.57
CA GLU A 26 29.69 4.12 27.19
C GLU A 26 31.06 4.80 27.32
N ALA A 27 31.11 6.14 27.27
CA ALA A 27 32.32 6.90 27.53
C ALA A 27 32.54 7.11 29.04
N ALA A 28 33.60 6.51 29.59
CA ALA A 28 33.99 6.70 30.98
C ALA A 28 34.46 8.15 31.22
N PRO A 29 33.93 8.87 32.22
CA PRO A 29 34.48 10.16 32.62
C PRO A 29 35.92 9.97 33.13
N THR A 30 36.79 10.94 32.88
CA THR A 30 38.19 10.96 33.32
C THR A 30 38.38 10.90 34.85
N GLN A 31 37.29 10.94 35.64
CA GLN A 31 37.27 10.75 37.09
C GLN A 31 36.46 9.48 37.43
N GLU A 32 37.14 8.47 37.95
CA GLU A 32 36.68 7.08 38.20
C GLU A 32 35.55 6.89 39.25
N THR A 33 34.76 7.90 39.60
CA THR A 33 33.88 7.81 40.81
C THR A 33 32.39 8.06 40.58
N MET A 34 31.90 8.16 39.33
CA MET A 34 30.46 8.33 39.06
C MET A 34 29.90 7.22 38.18
N THR A 35 28.75 6.68 38.58
CA THR A 35 28.02 5.70 37.77
C THR A 35 27.49 6.35 36.48
N ALA A 36 27.38 5.59 35.39
CA ALA A 36 26.95 6.09 34.08
C ALA A 36 25.58 6.82 34.12
N VAL A 37 24.71 6.44 35.06
CA VAL A 37 23.38 7.03 35.26
C VAL A 37 23.45 8.42 35.92
N GLU A 38 24.36 8.60 36.89
CA GLU A 38 24.57 9.88 37.56
C GLU A 38 25.23 10.91 36.64
N SER A 39 26.13 10.46 35.75
CA SER A 39 26.74 11.35 34.75
C SER A 39 25.71 11.88 33.75
N LYS A 40 24.82 11.03 33.22
CA LYS A 40 23.73 11.47 32.32
C LYS A 40 22.83 12.51 32.98
N THR A 41 22.47 12.28 34.24
CA THR A 41 21.59 13.19 34.99
C THR A 41 22.27 14.54 35.24
N SER A 42 23.57 14.54 35.56
CA SER A 42 24.37 15.76 35.74
C SER A 42 24.53 16.56 34.44
N LEU A 43 24.76 15.89 33.31
CA LEU A 43 24.86 16.55 31.99
C LEU A 43 23.53 17.15 31.54
N MET A 44 22.41 16.45 31.77
CA MET A 44 21.06 16.96 31.52
C MET A 44 20.77 18.21 32.36
N LEU A 45 21.12 18.19 33.65
CA LEU A 45 20.94 19.36 34.52
C LEU A 45 21.80 20.55 34.09
N LYS A 46 23.06 20.31 33.68
CA LYS A 46 23.93 21.36 33.12
C LYS A 46 23.38 21.94 31.82
N TYR A 47 22.72 21.13 30.99
CA TYR A 47 22.06 21.62 29.78
C TYR A 47 20.86 22.53 30.13
N HIS A 48 19.99 22.11 31.05
CA HIS A 48 18.86 22.93 31.51
C HIS A 48 19.27 24.27 32.14
N GLN A 49 20.41 24.31 32.82
CA GLN A 49 20.95 25.54 33.42
C GLN A 49 21.72 26.41 32.41
N SER A 50 21.97 25.91 31.20
CA SER A 50 22.74 26.65 30.21
C SER A 50 21.87 27.65 29.45
N HIS A 51 22.49 28.75 29.03
CA HIS A 51 21.88 29.77 28.19
C HIS A 51 21.36 29.21 26.85
N LEU A 52 21.92 28.08 26.37
CA LEU A 52 21.45 27.42 25.15
C LEU A 52 20.02 26.89 25.30
N TYR A 53 19.70 26.30 26.46
CA TYR A 53 18.34 25.82 26.73
C TYR A 53 17.34 26.98 26.80
N GLN A 54 17.73 28.08 27.42
CA GLN A 54 16.90 29.29 27.50
C GLN A 54 16.59 29.86 26.12
N ASN A 55 17.59 29.98 25.23
CA ASN A 55 17.38 30.47 23.87
C ASN A 55 16.44 29.58 23.05
N VAL A 56 16.61 28.25 23.13
CA VAL A 56 15.73 27.31 22.43
C VAL A 56 14.30 27.42 22.94
N MET A 57 14.13 27.68 24.24
CA MET A 57 12.80 27.82 24.83
C MET A 57 12.11 29.13 24.45
N GLU A 58 12.87 30.21 24.35
CA GLU A 58 12.40 31.49 23.84
C GLU A 58 12.00 31.41 22.35
N GLU A 59 12.81 30.73 21.52
CA GLU A 59 12.44 30.47 20.12
C GLU A 59 11.18 29.62 20.00
N LEU A 60 11.00 28.61 20.87
CA LEU A 60 9.81 27.78 20.87
C LEU A 60 8.55 28.57 21.25
N GLU A 61 8.65 29.46 22.25
CA GLU A 61 7.54 30.31 22.67
C GLU A 61 7.15 31.31 21.58
N HIS A 62 8.13 31.87 20.85
CA HIS A 62 7.88 32.74 19.71
C HIS A 62 7.18 32.00 18.55
N ILE A 63 7.56 30.74 18.30
CA ILE A 63 6.90 29.89 17.30
C ILE A 63 5.47 29.58 17.73
N ASP A 64 5.23 29.22 18.99
CA ASP A 64 3.88 28.90 19.50
C ASP A 64 2.95 30.11 19.41
N GLN A 65 3.44 31.30 19.73
CA GLN A 65 2.69 32.56 19.54
C GLN A 65 2.41 32.88 18.08
N SER A 66 3.35 32.58 17.16
CA SER A 66 3.14 32.76 15.72
C SER A 66 2.09 31.79 15.17
N ILE A 67 2.09 30.54 15.64
CA ILE A 67 1.13 29.51 15.24
C ILE A 67 -0.26 29.86 15.78
N THR A 68 -0.38 30.25 17.05
CA THR A 68 -1.67 30.63 17.64
C THR A 68 -2.24 31.94 17.09
N GLY A 69 -1.40 32.84 16.57
CA GLY A 69 -1.81 34.05 15.87
C GLY A 69 -2.39 33.79 14.46
N GLU A 70 -1.95 32.75 13.76
CA GLU A 70 -2.43 32.36 12.43
C GLU A 70 -3.48 31.22 12.47
N ALA A 71 -3.54 30.42 13.55
CA ALA A 71 -4.41 29.25 13.69
C ALA A 71 -5.87 29.53 14.09
N ASN A 72 -6.41 30.72 13.76
CA ASN A 72 -7.86 30.95 13.74
C ASN A 72 -8.51 30.57 12.39
N GLY A 73 -7.71 30.15 11.41
CA GLY A 73 -8.18 29.36 10.29
C GLY A 73 -8.00 27.89 10.61
N ASP A 74 -9.09 27.16 10.83
CA ASP A 74 -9.10 25.71 10.70
C ASP A 74 -8.70 25.39 9.24
N GLU A 75 -7.40 25.37 8.96
CA GLU A 75 -6.83 24.88 7.71
C GLU A 75 -7.03 23.36 7.68
N THR A 76 -8.29 22.96 7.60
CA THR A 76 -8.69 21.67 7.10
C THR A 76 -8.08 21.55 5.73
N ALA A 77 -6.92 20.87 5.64
CA ALA A 77 -6.13 20.63 4.44
C ALA A 77 -7.03 20.59 3.19
N GLN A 78 -7.20 21.75 2.57
CA GLN A 78 -8.23 21.94 1.56
C GLN A 78 -7.59 21.46 0.27
N TYR A 79 -7.77 20.17 -0.02
CA TYR A 79 -7.15 19.51 -1.17
C TYR A 79 -7.35 20.39 -2.42
N ALA A 80 -6.23 20.76 -3.06
CA ALA A 80 -6.19 21.76 -4.14
C ALA A 80 -7.02 21.40 -5.39
N THR A 81 -7.54 20.17 -5.49
CA THR A 81 -8.30 19.68 -6.64
C THR A 81 -9.42 18.74 -6.20
N SER A 82 -10.49 18.67 -6.98
CA SER A 82 -11.65 17.81 -6.69
C SER A 82 -11.31 16.31 -6.72
N PHE A 83 -12.03 15.54 -5.90
CA PHE A 83 -11.89 14.08 -5.77
C PHE A 83 -11.91 13.33 -7.11
N LEU A 84 -12.88 13.65 -7.97
CA LEU A 84 -13.07 13.00 -9.27
C LEU A 84 -11.95 13.30 -10.26
N PHE A 85 -11.40 14.51 -10.21
CA PHE A 85 -10.29 14.90 -11.09
C PHE A 85 -9.02 14.14 -10.72
N GLN A 86 -8.70 14.07 -9.42
CA GLN A 86 -7.56 13.28 -8.92
C GLN A 86 -7.71 11.81 -9.30
N MET A 87 -8.90 11.24 -9.09
CA MET A 87 -9.19 9.84 -9.42
C MET A 87 -8.99 9.54 -10.90
N ARG A 88 -9.48 10.41 -11.80
CA ARG A 88 -9.33 10.22 -13.24
C ARG A 88 -7.87 10.29 -13.68
N VAL A 89 -7.11 11.25 -13.16
CA VAL A 89 -5.68 11.42 -13.50
C VAL A 89 -4.86 10.24 -13.02
N VAL A 90 -5.06 9.79 -11.77
CA VAL A 90 -4.37 8.63 -11.21
C VAL A 90 -4.74 7.37 -11.98
N CYS A 91 -6.02 7.13 -12.24
CA CYS A 91 -6.49 5.98 -13.02
C CYS A 91 -5.85 5.95 -14.42
N GLY A 92 -5.84 7.08 -15.14
CA GLY A 92 -5.20 7.16 -16.45
C GLY A 92 -3.69 6.87 -16.41
N ARG A 93 -3.00 7.34 -15.36
CA ARG A 93 -1.56 7.04 -15.15
C ARG A 93 -1.33 5.56 -14.84
N THR A 94 -2.15 4.96 -13.98
CA THR A 94 -2.05 3.55 -13.59
C THR A 94 -2.31 2.63 -14.78
N VAL A 95 -3.37 2.89 -15.56
CA VAL A 95 -3.67 2.14 -16.80
C VAL A 95 -2.51 2.23 -17.78
N LYS A 96 -1.93 3.43 -17.97
CA LYS A 96 -0.78 3.62 -18.84
C LYS A 96 0.47 2.87 -18.34
N ASN A 97 0.65 2.78 -17.03
CA ASN A 97 1.75 2.04 -16.40
C ASN A 97 1.59 0.52 -16.59
N ILE A 98 0.38 -0.01 -16.40
CA ILE A 98 0.05 -1.43 -16.64
C ILE A 98 0.28 -1.78 -18.10
N LEU A 99 -0.20 -0.94 -19.03
CA LEU A 99 0.00 -1.14 -20.47
C LEU A 99 1.48 -1.13 -20.87
N ARG A 100 2.34 -0.37 -20.17
CA ARG A 100 3.77 -0.28 -20.49
C ARG A 100 4.60 -1.46 -19.95
N ASN A 101 4.15 -2.12 -18.88
CA ASN A 101 4.81 -3.28 -18.28
C ASN A 101 3.85 -4.49 -18.15
N PRO A 102 3.37 -5.07 -19.26
CA PRO A 102 2.31 -6.08 -19.22
C PRO A 102 2.79 -7.51 -18.94
N GLN A 103 4.07 -7.72 -18.58
CA GLN A 103 4.67 -9.06 -18.52
C GLN A 103 3.85 -10.04 -17.66
N THR A 104 3.43 -9.62 -16.47
CA THR A 104 2.63 -10.44 -15.56
C THR A 104 1.17 -10.59 -16.04
N SER A 105 0.59 -9.52 -16.59
CA SER A 105 -0.81 -9.50 -17.03
C SER A 105 -1.04 -10.39 -18.26
N TYR A 106 -0.08 -10.40 -19.20
CA TYR A 106 -0.14 -11.24 -20.39
C TYR A 106 -0.04 -12.73 -20.06
N ALA A 107 0.88 -13.11 -19.16
CA ALA A 107 1.03 -14.50 -18.73
C ALA A 107 -0.23 -15.01 -18.03
N GLN A 108 -0.84 -14.20 -17.17
CA GLN A 108 -2.12 -14.53 -16.53
C GLN A 108 -3.25 -14.66 -17.54
N LEU A 109 -3.32 -13.76 -18.53
CA LEU A 109 -4.33 -13.84 -19.59
C LEU A 109 -4.16 -15.13 -20.43
N ALA A 110 -2.93 -15.48 -20.81
CA ALA A 110 -2.63 -16.69 -21.57
C ALA A 110 -3.01 -17.96 -20.81
N LEU A 111 -2.70 -18.03 -19.51
CA LEU A 111 -3.12 -19.14 -18.65
C LEU A 111 -4.65 -19.23 -18.55
N ASN A 112 -5.34 -18.10 -18.36
CA ASN A 112 -6.80 -18.07 -18.32
C ASN A 112 -7.43 -18.55 -19.64
N ILE A 113 -6.88 -18.15 -20.78
CA ILE A 113 -7.36 -18.64 -22.10
C ILE A 113 -7.16 -20.15 -22.21
N PHE A 114 -5.98 -20.67 -21.85
CA PHE A 114 -5.70 -22.10 -21.88
C PHE A 114 -6.65 -22.90 -20.98
N PHE A 115 -6.85 -22.45 -19.74
CA PHE A 115 -7.80 -23.08 -18.82
C PHE A 115 -9.24 -22.99 -19.32
N SER A 116 -9.65 -21.85 -19.88
CA SER A 116 -10.99 -21.69 -20.44
C SER A 116 -11.26 -22.67 -21.58
N LEU A 117 -10.29 -22.84 -22.47
CA LEU A 117 -10.37 -23.81 -23.56
C LEU A 117 -10.47 -25.25 -23.03
N LEU A 118 -9.70 -25.60 -22.00
CA LEU A 118 -9.74 -26.91 -21.36
C LEU A 118 -11.12 -27.18 -20.76
N VAL A 119 -11.67 -26.23 -20.00
CA VAL A 119 -13.01 -26.34 -19.39
C VAL A 119 -14.09 -26.39 -20.46
N GLY A 120 -14.02 -25.51 -21.46
CA GLY A 120 -14.94 -25.48 -22.59
C GLY A 120 -14.92 -26.78 -23.40
N LEU A 121 -13.77 -27.45 -23.48
CA LEU A 121 -13.64 -28.74 -24.16
C LEU A 121 -14.24 -29.89 -23.33
N ILE A 122 -14.04 -29.90 -22.01
CA ILE A 122 -14.65 -30.90 -21.11
C ILE A 122 -16.18 -30.88 -21.22
N TYR A 123 -16.76 -29.69 -21.28
CA TYR A 123 -18.21 -29.48 -21.36
C TYR A 123 -18.68 -29.10 -22.76
N TYR A 124 -17.95 -29.51 -23.80
CA TYR A 124 -18.23 -29.11 -25.17
C TYR A 124 -19.63 -29.56 -25.62
N GLN A 125 -20.44 -28.61 -26.09
CA GLN A 125 -21.80 -28.83 -26.62
C GLN A 125 -22.62 -29.86 -25.81
N MET A 126 -22.94 -29.52 -24.57
CA MET A 126 -23.67 -30.44 -23.69
C MET A 126 -25.01 -30.87 -24.30
N PRO A 127 -25.30 -32.19 -24.36
CA PRO A 127 -26.54 -32.70 -24.91
C PRO A 127 -27.74 -32.24 -24.08
N LEU A 128 -28.89 -32.08 -24.72
CA LEU A 128 -30.15 -31.59 -24.11
C LEU A 128 -30.98 -32.72 -23.46
N THR A 129 -30.48 -33.95 -23.44
CA THR A 129 -31.19 -35.14 -22.95
C THR A 129 -31.20 -35.20 -21.41
N LEU A 130 -32.38 -35.19 -20.79
CA LEU A 130 -32.52 -35.46 -19.35
C LEU A 130 -32.20 -36.94 -19.09
N PRO A 131 -31.41 -37.31 -18.05
CA PRO A 131 -30.95 -36.56 -16.86
C PRO A 131 -29.49 -36.07 -16.91
N GLU A 132 -28.68 -36.58 -17.83
CA GLU A 132 -27.23 -36.29 -17.94
C GLU A 132 -26.97 -34.80 -18.23
N ALA A 133 -27.86 -34.15 -18.97
CA ALA A 133 -27.79 -32.72 -19.25
C ALA A 133 -27.79 -31.85 -17.98
N LEU A 134 -28.57 -32.23 -16.96
CA LEU A 134 -28.67 -31.47 -15.72
C LEU A 134 -27.39 -31.61 -14.88
N GLN A 135 -26.87 -32.83 -14.78
CA GLN A 135 -25.64 -33.10 -14.04
C GLN A 135 -24.43 -32.41 -14.69
N ASN A 136 -24.30 -32.48 -16.02
CA ASN A 136 -23.20 -31.84 -16.75
C ASN A 136 -23.25 -30.31 -16.63
N ARG A 137 -24.45 -29.69 -16.68
CA ARG A 137 -24.60 -28.23 -16.49
C ARG A 137 -24.29 -27.79 -15.07
N SER A 138 -24.77 -28.53 -14.07
CA SER A 138 -24.46 -28.22 -12.67
C SER A 138 -22.96 -28.38 -12.38
N GLY A 139 -22.32 -29.42 -12.93
CA GLY A 139 -20.88 -29.62 -12.84
C GLY A 139 -20.07 -28.51 -13.53
N ALA A 140 -20.52 -28.07 -14.70
CA ALA A 140 -19.96 -26.94 -15.42
C ALA A 140 -19.98 -25.66 -14.58
N PHE A 141 -21.14 -25.27 -14.05
CA PHE A 141 -21.25 -24.06 -13.21
C PHE A 141 -20.43 -24.18 -11.93
N PHE A 142 -20.43 -25.35 -11.28
CA PHE A 142 -19.63 -25.59 -10.09
C PHE A 142 -18.13 -25.39 -10.37
N PHE A 143 -17.62 -25.95 -11.47
CA PHE A 143 -16.21 -25.82 -11.85
C PHE A 143 -15.84 -24.36 -12.20
N LEU A 144 -16.72 -23.66 -12.91
CA LEU A 144 -16.55 -22.24 -13.24
C LEU A 144 -16.48 -21.36 -11.98
N ILE A 145 -17.41 -21.54 -11.04
CA ILE A 145 -17.44 -20.78 -9.78
C ILE A 145 -16.19 -21.06 -8.97
N ILE A 146 -15.77 -22.33 -8.84
CA ILE A 146 -14.55 -22.69 -8.14
C ILE A 146 -13.32 -22.02 -8.77
N ASN A 147 -13.21 -22.06 -10.10
CA ASN A 147 -12.09 -21.44 -10.81
C ASN A 147 -12.05 -19.93 -10.56
N MET A 148 -13.21 -19.26 -10.55
CA MET A 148 -13.33 -17.85 -10.23
C MET A 148 -12.94 -17.54 -8.78
N VAL A 149 -13.33 -18.38 -7.81
CA VAL A 149 -12.93 -18.21 -6.39
C VAL A 149 -11.41 -18.33 -6.23
N PHE A 150 -10.81 -19.37 -6.80
CA PHE A 150 -9.35 -19.55 -6.74
C PHE A 150 -8.60 -18.46 -7.52
N GLY A 151 -9.11 -18.01 -8.67
CA GLY A 151 -8.54 -16.89 -9.42
C GLY A 151 -8.51 -15.59 -8.63
N ASN A 152 -9.51 -15.37 -7.77
CA ASN A 152 -9.56 -14.20 -6.88
C ASN A 152 -8.67 -14.33 -5.64
N LEU A 153 -8.27 -15.54 -5.22
CA LEU A 153 -7.37 -15.72 -4.06
C LEU A 153 -6.03 -15.00 -4.27
N SER A 154 -5.50 -15.02 -5.50
CA SER A 154 -4.29 -14.28 -5.87
C SER A 154 -4.44 -12.75 -5.76
N ALA A 155 -5.66 -12.22 -5.65
CA ALA A 155 -5.87 -10.78 -5.45
C ALA A 155 -5.55 -10.35 -4.02
N VAL A 156 -5.75 -11.23 -3.04
CA VAL A 156 -5.43 -10.98 -1.64
C VAL A 156 -3.91 -10.80 -1.47
N GLU A 157 -3.11 -11.65 -2.12
CA GLU A 157 -1.65 -11.54 -2.08
C GLU A 157 -1.13 -10.24 -2.72
N LEU A 158 -1.69 -9.85 -3.86
CA LEU A 158 -1.34 -8.57 -4.50
C LEU A 158 -1.70 -7.40 -3.58
N PHE A 159 -2.88 -7.43 -2.97
CA PHE A 159 -3.34 -6.41 -2.04
C PHE A 159 -2.45 -6.30 -0.80
N ILE A 160 -2.02 -7.43 -0.22
CA ILE A 160 -1.11 -7.45 0.93
C ILE A 160 0.24 -6.80 0.58
N ASN A 161 0.80 -7.12 -0.59
CA ASN A 161 2.06 -6.54 -1.04
C ASN A 161 1.95 -5.03 -1.28
N GLU A 162 0.87 -4.56 -1.92
CA GLU A 162 0.66 -3.14 -2.16
C GLU A 162 0.33 -2.36 -0.88
N ARG A 163 -0.32 -3.01 0.10
CA ARG A 163 -0.68 -2.39 1.40
C ARG A 163 0.53 -1.85 2.14
N VAL A 164 1.68 -2.55 2.08
CA VAL A 164 2.91 -2.10 2.75
C VAL A 164 3.40 -0.78 2.18
N ILE A 165 3.41 -0.65 0.85
CA ILE A 165 3.81 0.58 0.14
C ILE A 165 2.81 1.70 0.46
N PHE A 166 1.52 1.37 0.50
CA PHE A 166 0.48 2.33 0.86
C PHE A 166 0.63 2.88 2.29
N ILE A 167 0.96 2.05 3.29
CA ILE A 167 1.18 2.52 4.67
C ILE A 167 2.35 3.50 4.72
N HIS A 168 3.43 3.22 3.98
CA HIS A 168 4.60 4.08 3.89
C HIS A 168 4.31 5.42 3.19
N GLU A 169 3.49 5.40 2.13
CA GLU A 169 3.15 6.61 1.38
C GLU A 169 2.11 7.46 2.15
N ASN A 170 1.20 6.82 2.90
CA ASN A 170 0.20 7.49 3.72
C ASN A 170 0.79 8.23 4.92
N SER A 171 1.88 7.75 5.52
CA SER A 171 2.55 8.46 6.63
C SER A 171 3.15 9.80 6.22
N SER A 172 3.25 10.07 4.91
CA SER A 172 3.76 11.32 4.36
C SER A 172 2.69 12.40 4.12
N GLY A 173 1.40 12.11 4.35
CA GLY A 173 0.33 13.13 4.42
C GLY A 173 -0.12 13.80 3.10
N TYR A 174 0.34 13.33 1.93
CA TYR A 174 0.13 14.05 0.66
C TYR A 174 -1.30 13.97 0.08
N TYR A 175 -2.13 12.98 0.44
CA TYR A 175 -3.46 12.77 -0.15
C TYR A 175 -4.47 12.19 0.84
N ARG A 176 -5.78 12.48 0.66
CA ARG A 176 -6.85 11.75 1.36
C ARG A 176 -6.73 10.27 1.01
N THR A 177 -6.36 9.49 2.02
CA THR A 177 -6.07 8.06 1.98
C THR A 177 -7.12 7.24 1.21
N SER A 178 -8.40 7.62 1.32
CA SER A 178 -9.53 6.95 0.66
C SER A 178 -9.62 7.19 -0.85
N VAL A 179 -9.26 8.37 -1.35
CA VAL A 179 -9.33 8.69 -2.80
C VAL A 179 -8.26 7.94 -3.55
N TYR A 180 -7.04 7.96 -3.04
CA TYR A 180 -5.90 7.27 -3.65
C TYR A 180 -6.14 5.76 -3.67
N PHE A 181 -6.59 5.20 -2.55
CA PHE A 181 -6.92 3.79 -2.43
C PHE A 181 -8.00 3.37 -3.44
N LEU A 182 -9.15 4.06 -3.46
CA LEU A 182 -10.24 3.70 -4.36
C LEU A 182 -9.85 3.85 -5.83
N SER A 183 -9.10 4.91 -6.17
CA SER A 183 -8.63 5.14 -7.54
C SER A 183 -7.66 4.07 -8.00
N LYS A 184 -6.72 3.67 -7.14
CA LYS A 184 -5.70 2.65 -7.44
C LYS A 184 -6.34 1.26 -7.52
N VAL A 185 -7.21 0.93 -6.58
CA VAL A 185 -7.97 -0.33 -6.57
C VAL A 185 -8.82 -0.45 -7.84
N LEU A 186 -9.58 0.58 -8.21
CA LEU A 186 -10.38 0.54 -9.44
C LEU A 186 -9.50 0.47 -10.70
N ALA A 187 -8.40 1.21 -10.73
CA ALA A 187 -7.50 1.23 -11.88
C ALA A 187 -6.71 -0.06 -12.07
N ASP A 188 -6.51 -0.85 -11.02
CA ASP A 188 -5.81 -2.14 -11.09
C ASP A 188 -6.79 -3.33 -11.23
N ILE A 189 -7.82 -3.39 -10.39
CA ILE A 189 -8.81 -4.49 -10.42
C ILE A 189 -9.52 -4.56 -11.77
N ILE A 190 -9.94 -3.44 -12.34
CA ILE A 190 -10.74 -3.46 -13.57
C ILE A 190 -9.95 -4.09 -14.73
N PRO A 191 -8.78 -3.57 -15.15
CA PRO A 191 -8.07 -4.15 -16.29
C PRO A 191 -7.45 -5.51 -15.98
N ASN A 192 -6.92 -5.75 -14.78
CA ASN A 192 -6.21 -7.00 -14.50
C ASN A 192 -7.14 -8.16 -14.05
N ARG A 193 -8.39 -7.88 -13.64
CA ARG A 193 -9.33 -8.93 -13.19
C ARG A 193 -10.57 -9.06 -14.05
N ILE A 194 -11.23 -7.95 -14.37
CA ILE A 194 -12.48 -8.01 -15.15
C ILE A 194 -12.20 -8.51 -16.56
N ILE A 195 -11.10 -8.10 -17.19
CA ILE A 195 -10.77 -8.52 -18.56
C ILE A 195 -10.48 -10.04 -18.62
N PRO A 196 -9.57 -10.63 -17.82
CA PRO A 196 -9.33 -12.08 -17.88
C PRO A 196 -10.56 -12.92 -17.54
N ILE A 197 -11.36 -12.51 -16.55
CA ILE A 197 -12.60 -13.21 -16.18
C ILE A 197 -13.62 -13.14 -17.33
N SER A 198 -13.79 -11.97 -17.95
CA SER A 198 -14.71 -11.80 -19.07
C SER A 198 -14.31 -12.65 -20.28
N VAL A 199 -13.01 -12.73 -20.58
CA VAL A 199 -12.47 -13.58 -21.66
C VAL A 199 -12.66 -15.06 -21.34
N PHE A 200 -12.35 -15.48 -20.13
CA PHE A 200 -12.55 -16.85 -19.66
C PHE A 200 -14.03 -17.26 -19.76
N SER A 201 -14.93 -16.42 -19.26
CA SER A 201 -16.38 -16.64 -19.29
C SER A 201 -16.93 -16.66 -20.73
N ALA A 202 -16.45 -15.78 -21.61
CA ALA A 202 -16.85 -15.78 -23.02
C ALA A 202 -16.51 -17.10 -23.72
N ILE A 203 -15.25 -17.54 -23.63
CA ILE A 203 -14.81 -18.77 -24.30
C ILE A 203 -15.56 -19.99 -23.75
N ALA A 204 -15.63 -20.13 -22.42
CA ALA A 204 -16.33 -21.25 -21.81
C ALA A 204 -17.83 -21.27 -22.15
N TYR A 205 -18.50 -20.11 -22.12
CA TYR A 205 -19.95 -20.01 -22.40
C TYR A 205 -20.31 -20.50 -23.80
N TYR A 206 -19.58 -20.02 -24.82
CA TYR A 206 -19.84 -20.40 -26.20
C TYR A 206 -19.42 -21.84 -26.50
N MET A 207 -18.33 -22.34 -25.92
CA MET A 207 -17.93 -23.75 -26.10
C MET A 207 -18.89 -24.74 -25.45
N MET A 208 -19.48 -24.37 -24.31
CA MET A 208 -20.49 -25.18 -23.62
C MET A 208 -21.81 -25.34 -24.38
N GLY A 209 -22.06 -24.51 -25.41
CA GLY A 209 -23.32 -24.51 -26.15
C GLY A 209 -24.50 -24.00 -25.32
N LEU A 210 -24.26 -23.04 -24.44
CA LEU A 210 -25.31 -22.36 -23.66
C LEU A 210 -26.21 -21.48 -24.56
N LYS A 211 -27.24 -20.86 -23.97
CA LYS A 211 -28.23 -20.07 -24.70
C LYS A 211 -27.53 -18.95 -25.50
N PRO A 212 -27.63 -18.88 -26.84
CA PRO A 212 -26.88 -17.90 -27.65
C PRO A 212 -27.40 -16.45 -27.54
N ALA A 213 -28.21 -16.13 -26.52
CA ALA A 213 -28.76 -14.80 -26.32
C ALA A 213 -27.78 -13.91 -25.57
N PHE A 214 -27.53 -12.70 -26.09
CA PHE A 214 -26.62 -11.73 -25.47
C PHE A 214 -27.02 -11.37 -24.03
N GLU A 215 -28.32 -11.25 -23.74
CA GLU A 215 -28.83 -11.01 -22.39
C GLU A 215 -28.47 -12.15 -21.43
N ALA A 216 -28.56 -13.40 -21.90
CA ALA A 216 -28.21 -14.57 -21.09
C ALA A 216 -26.70 -14.66 -20.83
N PHE A 217 -25.88 -14.20 -21.78
CA PHE A 217 -24.44 -14.06 -21.61
C PHE A 217 -24.07 -12.95 -20.62
N LEU A 218 -24.74 -11.79 -20.68
CA LEU A 218 -24.53 -10.72 -19.70
C LEU A 218 -24.93 -11.14 -18.30
N CYS A 219 -26.08 -11.80 -18.13
CA CYS A 219 -26.47 -12.37 -16.84
C CYS A 219 -25.43 -13.38 -16.36
N PHE A 220 -24.87 -14.21 -17.24
CA PHE A 220 -23.84 -15.18 -16.87
C PHE A 220 -22.51 -14.54 -16.44
N ILE A 221 -22.09 -13.44 -17.06
CA ILE A 221 -20.89 -12.71 -16.62
C ILE A 221 -21.11 -11.98 -15.30
N LEU A 222 -22.31 -11.48 -15.07
CA LEU A 222 -22.65 -10.68 -13.89
C LEU A 222 -23.00 -11.52 -12.65
N THR A 223 -23.35 -12.79 -12.84
CA THR A 223 -23.68 -13.75 -11.77
C THR A 223 -22.42 -14.44 -11.28
#